data_AF-A0A2X1QA17-F1
#
_entry.id   AF-A0A2X1QA17-F1
#
_cell.length_a   1.000
_cell.length_b   1.000
_cell.length_c   1.000
_cell.angle_alpha   90.00
_cell.angle_beta   90.00
_cell.angle_gamma   90.00
#
_symmetry.space_group_name_H-M   'P 1'
#
loop_
_entity.id
_entity.type
_entity.pdbx_description
1 polymer ?
#
loop_
_entity_poly.entity_id
_entity_poly.type
_entity_poly.pdbx_seq_one_letter_code
_entity_poly.pdbx_strand_id
1 'polypeptide(L)'
;MCGSSRSLPTDVFDAQDEAWRESVLPSDVSARVAVEAGIADYWYKYVGLKGKIVGMTGYGESAPAEQLFPFFGFTVDHIVATAEQVLNG
;
A
#
# COMPACT_ATOMS: atom_id res chain seq x y z
N MET A 1 -1.05 -18.23 5.20
CA MET A 1 -1.91 -17.16 4.64
C MET A 1 -1.40 -16.87 3.23
N CYS A 2 -2.25 -16.92 2.21
CA CYS A 2 -1.85 -16.66 0.81
C CYS A 2 -2.18 -15.20 0.48
N GLY A 3 -1.28 -14.28 0.81
CA GLY A 3 -1.38 -12.88 0.36
C GLY A 3 -0.84 -12.72 -1.06
N SER A 4 -1.45 -11.89 -1.88
CA SER A 4 -0.96 -11.54 -3.21
C SER A 4 -0.22 -10.20 -3.17
N SER A 5 1.06 -10.17 -3.56
CA SER A 5 1.84 -8.94 -3.75
C SER A 5 1.90 -8.58 -5.23
N ARG A 6 1.74 -7.30 -5.57
CA ARG A 6 1.82 -6.79 -6.95
C ARG A 6 2.55 -5.46 -6.99
N SER A 7 3.45 -5.30 -7.96
CA SER A 7 4.03 -3.99 -8.29
C SER A 7 3.06 -3.18 -9.15
N LEU A 8 2.85 -1.91 -8.81
CA LEU A 8 1.85 -1.05 -9.45
C LEU A 8 2.49 0.25 -9.95
N PRO A 9 3.07 0.26 -11.17
CA PRO A 9 3.34 1.50 -11.88
C PRO A 9 2.00 2.12 -12.33
N THR A 10 1.59 3.21 -11.68
CA THR A 10 0.22 3.76 -11.80
C THR A 10 -0.13 4.25 -13.19
N ASP A 11 0.79 4.91 -13.91
CA ASP A 11 0.55 5.37 -15.28
C ASP A 11 0.23 4.23 -16.26
N VAL A 12 0.95 3.10 -16.10
CA VAL A 12 0.75 1.92 -16.97
C VAL A 12 -0.50 1.17 -16.56
N PHE A 13 -0.77 1.06 -15.25
CA PHE A 13 -1.93 0.38 -14.69
C PHE A 13 -3.25 1.07 -15.10
N ASP A 14 -3.31 2.40 -15.01
CA ASP A 14 -4.49 3.17 -15.38
C ASP A 14 -4.78 3.11 -16.89
N ALA A 15 -3.75 2.91 -17.72
CA ALA A 15 -3.87 2.77 -19.17
C ALA A 15 -4.34 1.37 -19.62
N GLN A 16 -4.39 0.37 -18.73
CA GLN A 16 -4.88 -0.97 -19.07
C GLN A 16 -6.41 -1.04 -19.10
N ASP A 17 -6.93 -2.07 -19.77
CA ASP A 17 -8.36 -2.34 -19.82
C ASP A 17 -8.94 -2.72 -18.45
N GLU A 18 -10.26 -2.52 -18.30
CA GLU A 18 -10.92 -2.72 -17.02
C GLU A 18 -10.87 -4.18 -16.54
N ALA A 19 -10.92 -5.15 -17.46
CA ALA A 19 -10.84 -6.56 -17.12
C ALA A 19 -9.45 -6.94 -16.60
N TRP A 20 -8.39 -6.37 -17.18
CA TRP A 20 -7.02 -6.53 -16.68
C TRP A 20 -6.86 -5.89 -15.30
N ARG A 21 -7.35 -4.65 -15.10
CA ARG A 21 -7.31 -3.99 -13.79
C ARG A 21 -8.07 -4.81 -12.73
N GLU A 22 -9.22 -5.39 -13.08
CA GLU A 22 -10.01 -6.25 -12.19
C GLU A 22 -9.26 -7.56 -11.85
N SER A 23 -8.53 -8.13 -12.81
CA SER A 23 -7.68 -9.30 -12.56
C SER A 23 -6.51 -9.01 -11.60
N VAL A 24 -6.09 -7.74 -11.55
CA VAL A 24 -4.96 -7.27 -10.75
C VAL A 24 -5.41 -6.79 -9.37
N LEU A 25 -6.49 -6.00 -9.31
CA LEU A 25 -7.10 -5.47 -8.10
C LEU A 25 -8.60 -5.83 -8.08
N PRO A 26 -8.95 -7.09 -7.78
CA PRO A 26 -10.35 -7.54 -7.76
C PRO A 26 -11.17 -6.68 -6.81
N SER A 27 -12.28 -6.13 -7.29
CA SER A 27 -13.19 -5.27 -6.53
C SER A 27 -13.78 -5.97 -5.31
N ASP A 28 -13.93 -7.30 -5.36
CA ASP A 28 -14.35 -8.15 -4.23
C ASP A 28 -13.35 -8.15 -3.06
N VAL A 29 -12.08 -7.81 -3.30
CA VAL A 29 -11.04 -7.72 -2.26
C VAL A 29 -10.95 -6.29 -1.77
N SER A 30 -11.69 -5.96 -0.71
CA SER A 30 -11.60 -4.64 -0.06
C SER A 30 -10.45 -4.53 0.95
N ALA A 31 -9.89 -5.66 1.37
CA ALA A 31 -8.78 -5.75 2.31
C ALA A 31 -7.45 -5.49 1.59
N ARG A 32 -7.06 -4.21 1.46
CA ARG A 32 -5.87 -3.80 0.70
C ARG A 32 -4.88 -3.03 1.57
N VAL A 33 -3.59 -3.32 1.40
CA VAL A 33 -2.50 -2.56 2.01
C VAL A 33 -1.58 -2.04 0.91
N ALA A 34 -1.46 -0.73 0.78
CA ALA A 34 -0.45 -0.10 -0.07
C ALA A 34 0.79 0.21 0.77
N VAL A 35 1.98 -0.01 0.20
CA VAL A 35 3.26 0.25 0.88
C VAL A 35 4.14 1.08 -0.07
N GLU A 36 4.38 2.34 0.27
CA GLU A 36 5.29 3.20 -0.50
C GLU A 36 5.95 4.24 0.41
N ALA A 37 7.27 4.43 0.25
CA ALA A 37 8.03 5.52 0.88
C ALA A 37 7.77 6.88 0.21
N GLY A 38 6.48 7.23 0.05
CA GLY A 38 5.96 8.42 -0.60
C GLY A 38 4.65 8.87 0.04
N ILE A 39 4.01 9.87 -0.55
CA ILE A 39 2.78 10.45 0.01
C ILE A 39 1.65 9.43 0.05
N ALA A 40 1.11 9.17 1.25
CA ALA A 40 0.05 8.18 1.43
C ALA A 40 -1.22 8.55 0.64
N ASP A 41 -1.54 9.84 0.53
CA ASP A 41 -2.80 10.32 -0.04
C ASP A 41 -3.08 9.82 -1.47
N TYR A 42 -2.02 9.61 -2.25
CA TYR A 42 -2.10 9.12 -3.61
C TYR A 42 -2.70 7.70 -3.71
N TRP A 43 -2.49 6.87 -2.68
CA TRP A 43 -2.90 5.47 -2.69
C TRP A 43 -4.34 5.21 -2.31
N TYR A 44 -5.05 6.19 -1.72
CA TYR A 44 -6.46 6.03 -1.35
C TYR A 44 -7.35 5.67 -2.55
N LYS A 45 -6.98 6.11 -3.77
CA LYS A 45 -7.65 5.73 -5.02
C LYS A 45 -7.69 4.21 -5.22
N TYR A 46 -6.63 3.49 -4.81
CA TYR A 46 -6.47 2.06 -5.08
C TYR A 46 -6.82 1.17 -3.89
N VAL A 47 -6.54 1.61 -2.66
CA VAL A 47 -6.85 0.82 -1.45
C VAL A 47 -8.30 0.98 -1.00
N GLY A 48 -8.97 2.07 -1.40
CA GLY A 48 -10.33 2.39 -0.98
C GLY A 48 -10.44 2.73 0.51
N LEU A 49 -11.67 2.80 1.02
CA LEU A 49 -11.97 3.24 2.39
C LEU A 49 -11.66 2.20 3.47
N LYS A 50 -11.64 0.91 3.10
CA LYS A 50 -11.38 -0.21 4.01
C LYS A 50 -9.92 -0.64 4.05
N GLY A 51 -9.10 -0.13 3.11
CA GLY A 51 -7.69 -0.43 3.06
C GLY A 51 -6.86 0.43 4.00
N LYS A 52 -5.57 0.09 4.09
CA LYS A 52 -4.56 0.87 4.83
C LYS A 52 -3.38 1.16 3.92
N ILE A 53 -2.64 2.20 4.28
CA ILE A 53 -1.48 2.67 3.53
C ILE A 53 -0.33 2.81 4.51
N VAL A 54 0.76 2.08 4.27
CA VAL A 54 2.04 2.26 4.95
C VAL A 54 2.84 3.21 4.07
N GLY A 55 2.77 4.49 4.40
CA GLY A 55 3.42 5.54 3.63
C GLY A 55 3.75 6.76 4.46
N MET A 56 4.38 7.75 3.82
CA MET A 56 4.75 9.01 4.46
C MET A 56 3.57 9.99 4.41
N THR A 57 3.29 10.66 5.53
CA THR A 57 2.23 11.68 5.64
C THR A 57 2.78 13.11 5.76
N GLY A 58 4.09 13.28 5.59
CA GLY A 58 4.79 14.54 5.75
C GLY A 58 6.14 14.54 5.05
N TYR A 59 6.91 15.62 5.24
CA TYR A 59 8.26 15.73 4.70
C TYR A 59 9.20 14.69 5.31
N GLY A 60 10.19 14.24 4.52
CA GLY A 60 11.27 13.42 5.02
C GLY A 60 12.11 14.17 6.04
N GLU A 61 12.60 13.46 7.05
CA GLU A 61 13.57 13.99 8.00
C GLU A 61 14.99 13.77 7.47
N SER A 62 15.91 14.68 7.79
CA SER A 62 17.32 14.56 7.36
C SER A 62 18.05 13.57 8.27
N ALA A 63 17.90 12.28 7.99
CA ALA A 63 18.57 11.19 8.71
C ALA A 63 18.97 10.06 7.74
N PRO A 64 19.88 9.15 8.15
CA PRO A 64 20.24 7.99 7.35
C PRO A 64 19.01 7.13 7.06
N ALA A 65 18.91 6.59 5.85
CA ALA A 65 17.77 5.77 5.41
C ALA A 65 17.45 4.64 6.41
N GLU A 66 18.47 4.01 7.00
CA GLU A 66 18.33 2.94 7.99
C GLU A 66 17.58 3.37 9.27
N GLN A 67 17.58 4.65 9.62
CA GLN A 67 16.83 5.19 10.76
C GLN A 67 15.46 5.71 10.33
N LEU A 68 15.34 6.21 9.10
CA LEU A 68 14.08 6.69 8.54
C LEU A 68 13.10 5.56 8.26
N PHE A 69 13.55 4.41 7.75
CA PHE A 69 12.66 3.26 7.50
C PHE A 69 11.87 2.82 8.74
N PRO A 70 12.50 2.54 9.91
CA PRO A 70 11.75 2.21 11.11
C PRO A 70 10.95 3.40 11.67
N PHE A 71 11.46 4.63 11.54
CA PHE A 71 10.74 5.83 11.98
C PHE A 71 9.42 6.04 11.23
N PHE A 72 9.40 5.80 9.91
CA PHE A 72 8.21 5.87 9.08
C PHE A 72 7.39 4.57 9.05
N GLY A 73 7.77 3.55 9.82
CA GLY A 73 7.01 2.29 9.92
C GLY A 73 7.15 1.38 8.70
N PHE A 74 8.20 1.53 7.89
CA PHE A 74 8.56 0.60 6.82
C PHE A 74 9.32 -0.61 7.36
N THR A 75 8.75 -1.26 8.36
CA THR A 75 9.25 -2.52 8.89
C THR A 75 8.33 -3.66 8.47
N VAL A 76 8.90 -4.85 8.30
CA VAL A 76 8.12 -6.04 7.95
C VAL A 76 7.03 -6.28 8.99
N ASP A 77 7.36 -6.14 10.28
CA ASP A 77 6.42 -6.33 11.39
C ASP A 77 5.23 -5.35 11.31
N HIS A 78 5.48 -4.08 10.97
CA HIS A 78 4.42 -3.09 10.85
C HIS A 78 3.52 -3.35 9.64
N ILE A 79 4.10 -3.78 8.52
CA ILE A 79 3.33 -4.17 7.32
C ILE A 79 2.44 -5.38 7.63
N VAL A 80 2.99 -6.40 8.29
CA VAL A 80 2.23 -7.61 8.69
C VAL A 80 1.10 -7.25 9.65
N ALA A 81 1.39 -6.48 10.70
CA ALA A 81 0.36 -6.03 11.64
C ALA A 81 -0.74 -5.20 10.96
N THR A 82 -0.37 -4.33 10.01
CA THR A 82 -1.33 -3.54 9.24
C THR A 82 -2.21 -4.45 8.35
N ALA A 83 -1.62 -5.46 7.71
CA ALA A 83 -2.37 -6.42 6.91
C ALA A 83 -3.34 -7.24 7.76
N GLU A 84 -2.92 -7.69 8.94
CA GLU A 84 -3.80 -8.40 9.88
C GLU A 84 -4.97 -7.52 10.36
N GLN A 85 -4.73 -6.24 10.64
CA GLN A 85 -5.80 -5.30 11.00
C GLN A 85 -6.85 -5.14 9.89
N VAL A 86 -6.40 -5.10 8.64
CA VAL A 86 -7.28 -4.95 7.47
C VAL A 86 -8.05 -6.25 7.16
N LEU A 87 -7.45 -7.41 7.45
CA LEU A 87 -8.09 -8.71 7.25
C LEU A 87 -9.11 -9.05 8.35
N ASN A 88 -8.88 -8.59 9.58
CA ASN A 88 -9.73 -8.90 10.74
C ASN A 88 -10.74 -7.79 11.07
N GLY A 89 -10.81 -6.73 10.25
CA GLY A 89 -11.68 -5.55 10.44
C GLY A 89 -13.02 -5.62 9.71
#